data_AF-A0AAN6Y2R3-F1
#
_entry.id   AF-A0AAN6Y2R3-F1
#
_cell.length_a   1.000
_cell.length_b   1.000
_cell.length_c   1.000
_cell.angle_alpha   90.00
_cell.angle_beta   90.00
_cell.angle_gamma   90.00
#
_symmetry.space_group_name_H-M   'P 1'
#
loop_
_entity.id
_entity.type
_entity.pdbx_description
1 polymer ?
#
loop_
_entity_poly.entity_id
_entity_poly.type
_entity_poly.pdbx_seq_one_letter_code
_entity_poly.pdbx_strand_id
1 'polypeptide(L)'
;MLSVSSSTLASCRRFPSKSLGYLLRNLATLDCSEPRDKIYGLLALLPQSLVHQIKPDYDIPTKMYKHVVLLDATYSGRFRLWFDHIVSVEEPPESRDQNPSWVPDWTLKWRYYNGLGIHQWASGCSRAHFTYQNPGTLVVEGVICGTVSTISDIAPKYSLGSEDSLPQRLQAWITSLGTLHNGIYQPTGEPASLALVANLTGLRYAERLVSVQVPRLEEWTKILGISTGPGEFMGMLSLDSFIRVVLSVVSNRRYITTEEGFMGFAPTFTQSGDKVVVLLGCDSPFILRPLPNGGYRLLGQAIIYGLQDAERLLGRLPAPWTVIVDYGSADEDRTCPYRFWNPDTRETTSHDPRLPPLGPDSEWEDFDYDDCCRDSDWPCTCIICRHKVTGETT
;
A
#
# COMPACT_ATOMS: atom_id res chain seq x y z
N MET A 1 -16.02 23.42 -12.78
CA MET A 1 -15.08 23.31 -13.92
C MET A 1 -13.71 22.99 -13.33
N LEU A 2 -13.25 21.75 -13.44
CA LEU A 2 -11.98 21.29 -12.86
C LEU A 2 -10.82 21.92 -13.64
N SER A 3 -10.00 22.78 -13.01
CA SER A 3 -8.77 23.26 -13.63
C SER A 3 -7.67 22.20 -13.45
N VAL A 4 -7.53 21.30 -14.42
CA VAL A 4 -6.47 20.29 -14.39
C VAL A 4 -5.26 20.81 -15.16
N SER A 5 -4.05 20.70 -14.60
CA SER A 5 -2.84 21.06 -15.33
C SER A 5 -2.65 20.13 -16.53
N SER A 6 -2.17 20.69 -17.65
CA SER A 6 -1.91 19.93 -18.89
C SER A 6 -0.92 18.78 -18.67
N SER A 7 0.01 18.90 -17.72
CA SER A 7 0.96 17.85 -17.34
C SER A 7 0.31 16.67 -16.61
N THR A 8 -0.67 16.93 -15.73
CA THR A 8 -1.42 15.87 -15.01
C THR A 8 -2.34 15.12 -15.95
N LEU A 9 -3.00 15.82 -16.88
CA LEU A 9 -3.79 15.18 -17.94
C LEU A 9 -2.91 14.37 -18.91
N ALA A 10 -1.71 14.85 -19.23
CA ALA A 10 -0.76 14.13 -20.08
C ALA A 10 -0.21 12.85 -19.43
N SER A 11 0.08 12.85 -18.12
CA SER A 11 0.43 11.62 -17.39
C SER A 11 -0.77 10.67 -17.29
N CYS A 12 -2.00 11.22 -17.21
CA CYS A 12 -3.25 10.47 -17.21
C CYS A 12 -3.54 9.75 -18.54
N ARG A 13 -3.14 10.30 -19.68
CA ARG A 13 -3.41 9.75 -21.01
C ARG A 13 -2.42 8.71 -21.53
N ARG A 14 -1.26 8.55 -20.88
CA ARG A 14 -0.13 7.74 -21.39
C ARG A 14 -0.14 6.24 -21.05
N PHE A 15 -1.09 5.75 -20.24
CA PHE A 15 -1.10 4.32 -19.86
C PHE A 15 -2.40 3.63 -20.30
N PRO A 16 -2.36 2.42 -20.87
CA PRO A 16 -3.48 1.85 -21.65
C PRO A 16 -4.69 1.39 -20.82
N SER A 17 -4.55 1.09 -19.52
CA SER A 17 -5.68 0.77 -18.64
C SER A 17 -5.49 1.37 -17.23
N LYS A 18 -6.26 2.41 -16.91
CA LYS A 18 -6.21 3.05 -15.59
C LYS A 18 -7.39 2.58 -14.74
N SER A 19 -7.10 1.85 -13.67
CA SER A 19 -8.12 1.55 -12.66
C SER A 19 -8.71 2.83 -12.09
N LEU A 20 -9.97 2.76 -11.64
CA LEU A 20 -10.56 3.79 -10.78
C LEU A 20 -9.61 4.10 -9.63
N GLY A 21 -9.10 3.02 -9.00
CA GLY A 21 -7.88 2.92 -8.17
C GLY A 21 -6.87 4.04 -8.35
N TYR A 22 -6.25 3.98 -9.51
CA TYR A 22 -5.16 4.87 -9.89
C TYR A 22 -5.62 6.32 -10.07
N LEU A 23 -6.80 6.54 -10.66
CA LEU A 23 -7.28 7.88 -10.98
C LEU A 23 -7.66 8.68 -9.74
N LEU A 24 -8.48 8.11 -8.85
CA LEU A 24 -8.84 8.77 -7.59
C LEU A 24 -7.60 9.06 -6.75
N ARG A 25 -6.60 8.17 -6.75
CA ARG A 25 -5.31 8.40 -6.07
C ARG A 25 -4.59 9.63 -6.63
N ASN A 26 -4.37 9.68 -7.95
CA ASN A 26 -3.57 10.76 -8.57
C ASN A 26 -4.32 12.09 -8.69
N LEU A 27 -5.65 12.08 -8.60
CA LEU A 27 -6.50 13.26 -8.75
C LEU A 27 -7.14 13.68 -7.42
N ALA A 28 -6.78 13.01 -6.32
CA ALA A 28 -7.33 13.21 -4.99
C ALA A 28 -7.23 14.64 -4.44
N THR A 29 -6.16 15.35 -4.80
CA THR A 29 -5.87 16.72 -4.34
C THR A 29 -6.63 17.77 -5.14
N LEU A 30 -7.34 17.38 -6.21
CA LEU A 30 -8.16 18.30 -6.99
C LEU A 30 -9.44 18.63 -6.24
N ASP A 31 -9.72 19.93 -6.12
CA ASP A 31 -10.97 20.42 -5.53
C ASP A 31 -12.14 20.19 -6.48
N CYS A 32 -13.26 19.74 -5.92
CA CYS A 32 -14.55 19.60 -6.61
C CYS A 32 -15.58 20.45 -5.89
N SER A 33 -16.40 21.21 -6.65
CA SER A 33 -17.49 22.01 -6.06
C SER A 33 -18.58 21.13 -5.45
N GLU A 34 -18.78 19.94 -6.01
CA GLU A 34 -19.69 18.91 -5.53
C GLU A 34 -18.87 17.64 -5.20
N PRO A 35 -18.87 17.14 -3.95
CA PRO A 35 -18.05 15.99 -3.55
C PRO A 35 -18.19 14.75 -4.42
N ARG A 36 -19.40 14.48 -4.96
CA ARG A 36 -19.66 13.33 -5.84
C ARG A 36 -18.92 13.40 -7.18
N ASP A 37 -18.58 14.61 -7.64
CA ASP A 37 -17.83 14.81 -8.89
C ASP A 37 -16.40 14.26 -8.82
N LYS A 38 -15.88 13.97 -7.62
CA LYS A 38 -14.63 13.22 -7.48
C LYS A 38 -14.70 11.83 -8.13
N ILE A 39 -15.89 11.25 -8.24
CA ILE A 39 -16.11 9.99 -8.96
C ILE A 39 -16.67 10.26 -10.35
N TYR A 40 -17.75 11.05 -10.43
CA TYR A 40 -18.46 11.23 -11.70
C TYR A 40 -17.60 11.92 -12.75
N GLY A 41 -16.75 12.87 -12.34
CA GLY A 41 -15.78 13.51 -13.22
C GLY A 41 -14.71 12.55 -13.77
N LEU A 42 -14.51 11.39 -13.14
CA LEU A 42 -13.55 10.37 -13.59
C LEU A 42 -14.17 9.36 -14.55
N LEU A 43 -15.50 9.27 -14.66
CA LEU A 43 -16.16 8.27 -15.51
C LEU A 43 -15.68 8.34 -16.96
N ALA A 44 -15.38 9.53 -17.49
CA ALA A 44 -14.84 9.71 -18.84
C ALA A 44 -13.44 9.12 -19.06
N LEU A 45 -12.74 8.73 -17.99
CA LEU A 45 -11.39 8.15 -18.00
C LEU A 45 -11.38 6.66 -17.64
N LEU A 46 -12.54 6.07 -17.33
CA LEU A 46 -12.67 4.69 -16.89
C LEU A 46 -13.03 3.76 -18.06
N PRO A 47 -12.69 2.46 -17.93
CA PRO A 47 -13.26 1.37 -18.72
C PRO A 47 -14.77 1.48 -18.97
N GLN A 48 -15.22 1.23 -20.19
CA GLN A 48 -16.65 1.31 -20.52
C GLN A 48 -17.46 0.30 -19.70
N SER A 49 -16.91 -0.88 -19.45
CA SER A 49 -17.51 -1.93 -18.61
C SER A 49 -17.87 -1.44 -17.20
N LEU A 50 -17.08 -0.50 -16.66
CA LEU A 50 -17.27 0.10 -15.33
C LEU A 50 -18.23 1.28 -15.39
N VAL A 51 -18.11 2.12 -16.42
CA VAL A 51 -18.95 3.32 -16.61
C VAL A 51 -20.44 2.97 -16.68
N HIS A 52 -20.82 1.90 -17.37
CA HIS A 52 -22.22 1.49 -17.49
C HIS A 52 -22.87 1.09 -16.15
N GLN A 53 -22.06 0.71 -15.15
CA GLN A 53 -22.53 0.30 -13.84
C GLN A 53 -22.63 1.45 -12.82
N ILE A 54 -22.00 2.61 -13.12
CA ILE A 54 -22.05 3.81 -12.27
C ILE A 54 -22.89 4.87 -12.97
N LYS A 55 -24.15 5.03 -12.54
CA LYS A 55 -25.02 6.11 -13.03
C LYS A 55 -24.94 7.32 -12.11
N PRO A 56 -24.65 8.53 -12.64
CA PRO A 56 -24.70 9.74 -11.84
C PRO A 56 -26.09 9.98 -11.25
N ASP A 57 -26.16 9.92 -9.93
CA ASP A 57 -27.33 10.22 -9.12
C ASP A 57 -26.91 11.25 -8.05
N TYR A 58 -27.48 12.45 -8.14
CA TYR A 58 -27.23 13.56 -7.22
C TYR A 58 -28.35 13.70 -6.16
N ASP A 59 -29.30 12.78 -6.12
CA ASP A 59 -30.34 12.71 -5.08
C ASP A 59 -29.96 11.73 -3.96
N ILE A 60 -29.05 10.78 -4.24
CA ILE A 60 -28.47 9.91 -3.23
C ILE A 60 -27.47 10.70 -2.36
N PRO A 61 -27.49 10.54 -1.01
CA PRO A 61 -26.48 11.13 -0.14
C PRO A 61 -25.05 10.79 -0.60
N THR A 62 -24.08 11.60 -0.18
CA THR A 62 -22.63 11.39 -0.41
C THR A 62 -22.10 10.00 0.01
N LYS A 63 -22.93 9.16 0.64
CA LYS A 63 -22.72 7.75 0.97
C LYS A 63 -22.68 6.79 -0.23
N MET A 64 -22.66 7.29 -1.47
CA MET A 64 -22.46 6.51 -2.70
C MET A 64 -21.10 5.77 -2.74
N TYR A 65 -20.09 6.23 -2.00
CA TYR A 65 -18.74 5.63 -2.00
C TYR A 65 -18.73 4.14 -1.67
N LYS A 66 -19.72 3.66 -0.89
CA LYS A 66 -19.90 2.22 -0.62
C LYS A 66 -20.07 1.40 -1.90
N HIS A 67 -20.98 1.81 -2.77
CA HIS A 67 -21.28 1.09 -4.01
C HIS A 67 -20.05 1.06 -4.92
N VAL A 68 -19.37 2.19 -5.03
CA VAL A 68 -18.17 2.33 -5.86
C VAL A 68 -17.02 1.45 -5.35
N VAL A 69 -16.79 1.37 -4.03
CA VAL A 69 -15.79 0.47 -3.45
C VAL A 69 -16.10 -0.99 -3.73
N LEU A 70 -17.35 -1.41 -3.52
CA LEU A 70 -17.76 -2.80 -3.77
C LEU A 70 -17.63 -3.17 -5.26
N LEU A 71 -17.99 -2.25 -6.14
CA LEU A 71 -17.91 -2.41 -7.59
C LEU A 71 -16.46 -2.46 -8.08
N ASP A 72 -15.59 -1.57 -7.60
CA ASP A 72 -14.14 -1.59 -7.90
C ASP A 72 -13.47 -2.86 -7.35
N ALA A 73 -13.83 -3.30 -6.14
CA ALA A 73 -13.30 -4.54 -5.57
C ALA A 73 -13.76 -5.79 -6.34
N THR A 74 -15.03 -5.81 -6.76
CA THR A 74 -15.60 -6.91 -7.57
C THR A 74 -14.93 -6.97 -8.94
N TYR A 75 -14.79 -5.79 -9.59
CA TYR A 75 -14.23 -5.67 -10.93
C TYR A 75 -12.72 -5.93 -10.96
N SER A 76 -11.95 -5.31 -10.05
CA SER A 76 -10.50 -5.46 -10.03
C SER A 76 -10.01 -6.74 -9.35
N GLY A 77 -10.89 -7.43 -8.62
CA GLY A 77 -10.52 -8.56 -7.77
C GLY A 77 -9.56 -8.18 -6.64
N ARG A 78 -9.30 -6.90 -6.42
CA ARG A 78 -8.40 -6.42 -5.38
C ARG A 78 -9.13 -5.44 -4.52
N PHE A 79 -8.91 -5.56 -3.23
CA PHE A 79 -9.14 -4.42 -2.40
C PHE A 79 -7.93 -3.51 -2.48
N ARG A 80 -8.03 -2.54 -3.38
CA ARG A 80 -7.32 -1.28 -3.21
C ARG A 80 -8.03 -0.51 -2.10
N LEU A 81 -8.11 -1.11 -0.91
CA LEU A 81 -8.68 -0.57 0.32
C LEU A 81 -8.07 0.84 0.47
N TRP A 82 -8.84 1.82 0.03
CA TRP A 82 -8.50 3.19 -0.31
C TRP A 82 -8.17 4.01 0.94
N PHE A 83 -7.06 3.68 1.61
CA PHE A 83 -6.80 4.16 2.97
C PHE A 83 -5.44 4.83 3.16
N ASP A 84 -4.76 5.19 2.07
CA ASP A 84 -3.88 6.37 2.10
C ASP A 84 -4.64 7.60 2.68
N HIS A 85 -5.97 7.58 2.63
CA HIS A 85 -6.88 8.65 3.06
C HIS A 85 -7.19 8.62 4.56
N ILE A 86 -7.19 7.44 5.19
CA ILE A 86 -7.40 7.39 6.65
C ILE A 86 -6.14 7.90 7.36
N VAL A 87 -4.97 7.67 6.78
CA VAL A 87 -3.71 8.21 7.28
C VAL A 87 -3.63 9.73 7.05
N SER A 88 -4.26 10.30 6.02
CA SER A 88 -4.20 11.75 5.78
C SER A 88 -5.18 12.59 6.62
N VAL A 89 -6.05 11.97 7.42
CA VAL A 89 -7.08 12.66 8.19
C VAL A 89 -6.76 12.58 9.68
N GLU A 90 -6.62 13.75 10.32
CA GLU A 90 -6.20 13.90 11.72
C GLU A 90 -7.27 13.44 12.72
N GLU A 91 -8.52 13.37 12.30
CA GLU A 91 -9.64 13.03 13.16
C GLU A 91 -9.74 11.51 13.41
N PRO A 92 -10.03 11.07 14.64
CA PRO A 92 -10.20 9.65 14.94
C PRO A 92 -11.39 9.06 14.16
N PRO A 93 -11.36 7.76 13.78
CA PRO A 93 -12.48 7.12 13.07
C PRO A 93 -13.81 7.18 13.84
N GLU A 94 -13.76 7.32 15.17
CA GLU A 94 -14.93 7.42 16.06
C GLU A 94 -15.72 8.73 15.85
N SER A 95 -15.12 9.79 15.31
CA SER A 95 -15.87 11.00 14.94
C SER A 95 -16.67 10.83 13.64
N ARG A 96 -16.50 9.70 12.93
CA ARG A 96 -17.01 9.44 11.58
C ARG A 96 -18.14 8.41 11.53
N ASP A 97 -18.81 8.16 12.66
CA ASP A 97 -19.81 7.10 12.92
C ASP A 97 -21.01 7.04 11.95
N GLN A 98 -21.10 7.92 10.96
CA GLN A 98 -22.19 7.96 9.99
C GLN A 98 -22.05 6.93 8.85
N ASN A 99 -20.86 6.34 8.64
CA ASN A 99 -20.57 5.35 7.59
C ASN A 99 -19.79 4.14 8.13
N PRO A 100 -19.89 2.96 7.49
CA PRO A 100 -19.01 1.85 7.80
C PRO A 100 -17.54 2.22 7.64
N SER A 101 -16.67 1.76 8.55
CA SER A 101 -15.24 2.14 8.59
C SER A 101 -14.43 1.75 7.35
N TRP A 102 -14.94 0.82 6.54
CA TRP A 102 -14.31 0.38 5.29
C TRP A 102 -14.73 1.22 4.08
N VAL A 103 -15.68 2.16 4.25
CA VAL A 103 -16.08 3.09 3.20
C VAL A 103 -15.27 4.38 3.34
N PRO A 104 -14.47 4.76 2.34
CA PRO A 104 -13.75 6.02 2.35
C PRO A 104 -14.70 7.22 2.41
N ASP A 105 -14.26 8.27 3.11
CA ASP A 105 -14.94 9.56 3.07
C ASP A 105 -14.20 10.51 2.12
N TRP A 106 -14.66 10.57 0.86
CA TRP A 106 -14.06 11.44 -0.15
C TRP A 106 -14.47 12.92 -0.03
N THR A 107 -15.32 13.28 0.93
CA THR A 107 -15.64 14.69 1.23
C THR A 107 -14.49 15.41 1.94
N LEU A 108 -13.62 14.67 2.60
CA LEU A 108 -12.48 15.22 3.32
C LEU A 108 -11.49 15.88 2.36
N LYS A 109 -10.77 16.91 2.82
CA LYS A 109 -9.71 17.57 2.05
C LYS A 109 -8.39 16.81 2.21
N TRP A 110 -7.78 16.47 1.08
CA TRP A 110 -6.60 15.64 1.03
C TRP A 110 -5.38 16.53 1.04
N ARG A 111 -4.73 16.63 2.20
CA ARG A 111 -3.65 17.60 2.41
C ARG A 111 -2.28 17.09 2.01
N TYR A 112 -2.09 15.77 1.97
CA TYR A 112 -0.80 15.16 1.66
C TYR A 112 -0.99 13.98 0.71
N TYR A 113 -0.36 14.08 -0.45
CA TYR A 113 -0.24 12.98 -1.40
C TYR A 113 1.16 12.39 -1.30
N ASN A 114 1.28 11.19 -0.74
CA ASN A 114 2.51 10.42 -0.83
C ASN A 114 2.47 9.64 -2.13
N GLY A 115 2.91 10.30 -3.21
CA GLY A 115 2.80 9.83 -4.59
C GLY A 115 3.63 8.61 -4.97
N LEU A 116 4.15 7.90 -3.98
CA LEU A 116 4.88 6.69 -4.19
C LEU A 116 4.20 5.65 -3.28
N GLY A 117 3.25 4.91 -3.85
CA GLY A 117 2.46 3.92 -3.10
C GLY A 117 3.38 2.98 -2.31
N ILE A 118 3.08 2.80 -1.03
CA ILE A 118 3.83 1.87 -0.16
C ILE A 118 3.22 0.49 -0.39
N HIS A 119 3.60 -0.12 -1.50
CA HIS A 119 3.19 -1.47 -1.84
C HIS A 119 4.11 -2.43 -1.09
N GLN A 120 3.62 -3.00 0.01
CA GLN A 120 4.33 -4.09 0.69
C GLN A 120 4.01 -5.45 0.05
N TRP A 121 2.99 -5.51 -0.82
CA TRP A 121 2.44 -6.75 -1.34
C TRP A 121 2.12 -7.74 -0.22
N ALA A 122 1.46 -7.25 0.84
CA ALA A 122 1.24 -8.02 2.06
C ALA A 122 0.42 -9.30 1.83
N SER A 123 -0.55 -9.27 0.92
CA SER A 123 -1.25 -10.48 0.42
C SER A 123 -0.72 -10.99 -0.93
N GLY A 124 0.41 -10.46 -1.39
CA GLY A 124 1.01 -10.75 -2.68
C GLY A 124 0.04 -10.45 -3.82
N CYS A 125 -0.16 -11.47 -4.65
CA CYS A 125 -1.04 -11.39 -5.80
C CYS A 125 -2.48 -11.86 -5.55
N SER A 126 -2.80 -12.29 -4.32
CA SER A 126 -4.10 -12.87 -3.96
C SER A 126 -5.28 -11.96 -4.31
N ARG A 127 -6.34 -12.57 -4.86
CA ARG A 127 -7.64 -11.92 -5.07
C ARG A 127 -8.32 -11.63 -3.72
N ALA A 128 -9.10 -10.55 -3.67
CA ALA A 128 -9.98 -10.23 -2.55
C ALA A 128 -11.10 -11.26 -2.44
N HIS A 129 -11.29 -11.82 -1.24
CA HIS A 129 -12.47 -12.62 -0.91
C HIS A 129 -13.33 -11.88 0.10
N PHE A 130 -14.58 -11.59 -0.26
CA PHE A 130 -15.47 -10.81 0.58
C PHE A 130 -16.95 -11.03 0.32
N THR A 131 -17.76 -10.75 1.35
CA THR A 131 -19.21 -10.60 1.23
C THR A 131 -19.68 -9.35 1.95
N TYR A 132 -20.71 -8.71 1.41
CA TYR A 132 -21.35 -7.56 2.06
C TYR A 132 -22.61 -8.00 2.80
N GLN A 133 -22.70 -7.62 4.06
CA GLN A 133 -23.86 -7.84 4.92
C GLN A 133 -24.52 -6.50 5.28
N ASN A 134 -25.80 -6.37 4.94
CA ASN A 134 -26.57 -5.18 5.25
C ASN A 134 -26.72 -4.97 6.77
N PRO A 135 -26.74 -3.71 7.27
CA PRO A 135 -26.69 -2.46 6.51
C PRO A 135 -25.28 -1.92 6.24
N GLY A 136 -24.20 -2.54 6.75
CA GLY A 136 -22.88 -1.90 6.73
C GLY A 136 -21.67 -2.77 7.02
N THR A 137 -21.82 -4.08 7.14
CA THR A 137 -20.71 -4.97 7.50
C THR A 137 -20.07 -5.55 6.24
N LEU A 138 -18.75 -5.46 6.14
CA LEU A 138 -17.98 -6.16 5.13
C LEU A 138 -17.29 -7.35 5.80
N VAL A 139 -17.59 -8.56 5.35
CA VAL A 139 -16.89 -9.77 5.77
C VAL A 139 -15.78 -10.01 4.76
N VAL A 140 -14.56 -10.16 5.25
CA VAL A 140 -13.35 -10.34 4.45
C VAL A 140 -12.52 -11.48 5.01
N GLU A 141 -11.71 -12.09 4.16
CA GLU A 141 -10.73 -13.09 4.58
C GLU A 141 -9.34 -12.49 4.77
N GLY A 142 -8.62 -13.02 5.75
CA GLY A 142 -7.28 -12.58 6.10
C GLY A 142 -6.72 -13.30 7.31
N VAL A 143 -5.50 -12.93 7.67
CA VAL A 143 -4.77 -13.48 8.81
C VAL A 143 -4.52 -12.38 9.83
N ILE A 144 -4.83 -12.66 11.09
CA ILE A 144 -4.36 -11.83 12.21
C ILE A 144 -2.89 -12.14 12.44
N CYS A 145 -2.04 -11.14 12.19
CA CYS A 145 -0.59 -11.27 12.28
C CYS A 145 -0.08 -10.96 13.68
N GLY A 146 -0.74 -10.05 14.38
CA GLY A 146 -0.41 -9.77 15.75
C GLY A 146 -1.28 -8.77 16.48
N THR A 147 -0.94 -8.53 17.74
CA THR A 147 -1.60 -7.60 18.65
C THR A 147 -0.66 -6.48 19.02
N VAL A 148 -1.08 -5.23 18.81
CA VAL A 148 -0.29 -4.04 19.17
C VAL A 148 -0.05 -4.04 20.68
N SER A 149 1.22 -4.02 21.07
CA SER A 149 1.65 -4.02 22.47
C SER A 149 2.04 -2.62 22.94
N THR A 150 2.94 -1.96 22.21
CA THR A 150 3.44 -0.61 22.53
C THR A 150 3.25 0.35 21.36
N ILE A 151 3.13 1.64 21.69
CA ILE A 151 2.98 2.74 20.73
C ILE A 151 3.92 3.89 21.11
N SER A 152 4.48 4.58 20.11
CA SER A 152 5.27 5.80 20.31
C SER A 152 4.41 7.06 20.29
N ASP A 153 5.02 8.21 20.52
CA ASP A 153 4.47 9.50 20.08
C ASP A 153 4.26 9.55 18.56
N ILE A 154 3.37 10.42 18.10
CA ILE A 154 3.09 10.63 16.69
C ILE A 154 4.35 11.18 15.99
N ALA A 155 4.63 10.69 14.78
CA ALA A 155 5.75 11.17 13.99
C ALA A 155 5.67 12.69 13.72
N PRO A 156 6.81 13.41 13.68
CA PRO A 156 6.82 14.84 13.37
C PRO A 156 6.12 15.16 12.04
N LYS A 157 5.21 16.14 12.07
CA LYS A 157 4.45 16.59 10.90
C LYS A 157 5.26 17.56 10.04
N TYR A 158 5.11 17.45 8.72
CA TYR A 158 5.50 18.52 7.80
C TYR A 158 4.48 19.65 7.86
N SER A 159 4.80 20.73 8.59
CA SER A 159 3.99 21.95 8.60
C SER A 159 4.53 22.92 7.55
N LEU A 160 3.71 23.25 6.54
CA LEU A 160 4.01 24.32 5.59
C LEU A 160 4.24 25.62 6.37
N GLY A 161 5.45 26.19 6.29
CA GLY A 161 5.82 27.46 6.92
C GLY A 161 6.59 27.38 8.25
N SER A 162 6.98 26.20 8.73
CA SER A 162 7.85 26.05 9.92
C SER A 162 9.09 25.17 9.65
N GLU A 163 9.80 25.45 8.55
CA GLU A 163 10.82 24.56 7.98
C GLU A 163 12.10 24.46 8.83
N ASP A 164 12.42 25.45 9.66
CA ASP A 164 13.76 25.58 10.27
C ASP A 164 14.14 24.50 11.30
N SER A 165 13.21 23.64 11.75
CA SER A 165 13.50 22.58 12.74
C SER A 165 12.99 21.18 12.41
N LEU A 166 12.29 21.00 11.28
CA LEU A 166 11.70 19.70 10.95
C LEU A 166 12.75 18.59 10.79
N PRO A 167 13.88 18.80 10.08
CA PRO A 167 14.92 17.78 9.96
C PRO A 167 15.46 17.33 11.32
N GLN A 168 15.70 18.27 12.25
CA GLN A 168 16.24 17.98 13.58
C GLN A 168 15.23 17.22 14.45
N ARG A 169 13.95 17.61 14.42
CA ARG A 169 12.89 16.88 15.15
C ARG A 169 12.68 15.47 14.60
N LEU A 170 12.67 15.33 13.26
CA LEU A 170 12.56 14.03 12.61
C LEU A 170 13.75 13.14 12.97
N GLN A 171 14.96 13.68 12.90
CA GLN A 171 16.18 12.97 13.28
C GLN A 171 16.15 12.53 14.74
N ALA A 172 15.79 13.43 15.67
CA ALA A 172 15.69 13.10 17.09
C ALA A 172 14.66 11.99 17.36
N TRP A 173 13.52 12.03 16.67
CA TRP A 173 12.49 11.00 16.76
C TRP A 173 12.97 9.66 16.17
N ILE A 174 13.62 9.66 15.01
CA ILE A 174 14.20 8.43 14.42
C ILE A 174 15.26 7.83 15.34
N THR A 175 16.15 8.67 15.90
CA THR A 175 17.19 8.21 16.82
C THR A 175 16.58 7.61 18.09
N SER A 176 15.51 8.19 18.64
CA SER A 176 14.84 7.59 19.81
C SER A 176 14.27 6.21 19.50
N LEU A 177 13.69 6.00 18.31
CA LEU A 177 13.27 4.68 17.87
C LEU A 177 14.44 3.71 17.72
N GLY A 178 15.55 4.14 17.12
CA GLY A 178 16.76 3.31 16.95
C GLY A 178 17.29 2.75 18.28
N THR A 179 17.24 3.54 19.35
CA THR A 179 17.71 3.10 20.68
C THR A 179 16.86 2.00 21.32
N LEU A 180 15.61 1.82 20.87
CA LEU A 180 14.71 0.78 21.37
C LEU A 180 15.03 -0.61 20.81
N HIS A 181 15.78 -0.69 19.71
CA HIS A 181 15.94 -1.91 18.93
C HIS A 181 17.41 -2.30 18.76
N ASN A 182 17.92 -3.04 19.75
CA ASN A 182 19.23 -3.66 19.70
C ASN A 182 19.10 -5.17 19.45
N GLY A 183 19.97 -5.72 18.60
CA GLY A 183 20.03 -7.16 18.33
C GLY A 183 19.26 -7.60 17.09
N ILE A 184 18.74 -8.83 17.14
CA ILE A 184 18.10 -9.51 16.00
C ILE A 184 16.59 -9.30 16.05
N TYR A 185 16.03 -8.83 14.95
CA TYR A 185 14.59 -8.72 14.77
C TYR A 185 14.00 -10.12 14.53
N GLN A 186 13.38 -10.67 15.57
CA GLN A 186 12.93 -12.06 15.61
C GLN A 186 12.04 -12.49 14.43
N PRO A 187 11.10 -11.65 13.93
CA PRO A 187 10.21 -12.07 12.83
C PRO A 187 10.94 -12.45 11.54
N THR A 188 12.04 -11.76 11.19
CA THR A 188 12.77 -11.95 9.92
C THR A 188 14.25 -12.36 10.09
N GLY A 189 14.83 -12.20 11.28
CA GLY A 189 16.13 -12.76 11.67
C GLY A 189 17.34 -11.89 11.32
N GLU A 190 17.16 -10.77 10.62
CA GLU A 190 18.20 -9.76 10.40
C GLU A 190 18.31 -8.76 11.58
N PRO A 191 19.34 -7.89 11.61
CA PRO A 191 19.47 -6.86 12.63
C PRO A 191 18.25 -5.94 12.69
N ALA A 192 17.80 -5.64 13.91
CA ALA A 192 16.61 -4.80 14.12
C ALA A 192 16.77 -3.36 13.61
N SER A 193 18.00 -2.86 13.52
CA SER A 193 18.29 -1.59 12.87
C SER A 193 17.93 -1.60 11.37
N LEU A 194 18.20 -2.69 10.65
CA LEU A 194 17.85 -2.82 9.24
C LEU A 194 16.34 -2.92 9.03
N ALA A 195 15.65 -3.70 9.87
CA ALA A 195 14.20 -3.79 9.84
C ALA A 195 13.52 -2.43 10.16
N LEU A 196 14.08 -1.63 11.06
CA LEU A 196 13.58 -0.28 11.35
C LEU A 196 13.77 0.64 10.13
N VAL A 197 14.95 0.59 9.49
CA VAL A 197 15.23 1.37 8.28
C VAL A 197 14.33 0.96 7.11
N ALA A 198 14.09 -0.34 6.93
CA ALA A 198 13.19 -0.84 5.89
C ALA A 198 11.76 -0.33 6.12
N ASN A 199 11.30 -0.27 7.37
CA ASN A 199 10.04 0.38 7.72
C ASN A 199 10.08 1.89 7.41
N LEU A 200 11.10 2.63 7.85
CA LEU A 200 11.23 4.10 7.71
C LEU A 200 11.30 4.55 6.26
N THR A 201 11.81 3.69 5.38
CA THR A 201 11.89 3.92 3.94
C THR A 201 10.70 3.34 3.19
N GLY A 202 9.78 2.63 3.85
CA GLY A 202 8.66 1.97 3.18
C GLY A 202 9.12 0.98 2.11
N LEU A 203 10.19 0.24 2.41
CA LEU A 203 10.86 -0.70 1.51
C LEU A 203 11.54 -0.07 0.28
N ARG A 204 11.95 1.21 0.35
CA ARG A 204 12.61 1.93 -0.76
C ARG A 204 14.13 1.85 -0.66
N TYR A 205 14.68 0.70 -0.97
CA TYR A 205 16.13 0.48 -1.02
C TYR A 205 16.53 -0.27 -2.29
N ALA A 206 17.78 -0.06 -2.73
CA ALA A 206 18.26 -0.47 -4.05
C ALA A 206 18.15 -1.97 -4.34
N GLU A 207 18.30 -2.79 -3.30
CA GLU A 207 18.21 -4.25 -3.38
C GLU A 207 16.80 -4.71 -3.75
N ARG A 208 15.78 -3.88 -3.49
CA ARG A 208 14.38 -4.14 -3.86
C ARG A 208 13.95 -3.32 -5.07
N LEU A 209 14.27 -2.02 -5.14
CA LEU A 209 13.84 -1.13 -6.22
C LEU A 209 14.93 -1.03 -7.31
N VAL A 210 14.96 -1.99 -8.22
CA VAL A 210 16.08 -2.13 -9.17
C VAL A 210 16.09 -1.10 -10.31
N SER A 211 14.94 -0.48 -10.60
CA SER A 211 14.81 0.53 -11.66
C SER A 211 14.84 1.98 -11.17
N VAL A 212 15.01 2.19 -9.86
CA VAL A 212 14.98 3.52 -9.24
C VAL A 212 16.31 3.76 -8.53
N GLN A 213 16.90 4.95 -8.73
CA GLN A 213 18.08 5.34 -7.99
C GLN A 213 17.73 5.69 -6.55
N VAL A 214 17.87 4.70 -5.65
CA VAL A 214 17.73 4.85 -4.20
C VAL A 214 18.95 4.23 -3.50
N PRO A 215 19.28 4.65 -2.26
CA PRO A 215 20.36 4.05 -1.49
C PRO A 215 20.09 2.57 -1.17
N ARG A 216 21.17 1.83 -0.92
CA ARG A 216 21.11 0.48 -0.35
C ARG A 216 20.58 0.52 1.08
N LEU A 217 20.04 -0.59 1.56
CA LEU A 217 19.46 -0.66 2.90
C LEU A 217 20.49 -0.32 3.99
N GLU A 218 21.74 -0.76 3.83
CA GLU A 218 22.83 -0.42 4.75
C GLU A 218 23.23 1.06 4.68
N GLU A 219 23.21 1.67 3.50
CA GLU A 219 23.53 3.09 3.33
C GLU A 219 22.50 3.96 4.04
N TRP A 220 21.22 3.57 3.98
CA TRP A 220 20.14 4.22 4.71
C TRP A 220 20.37 4.25 6.23
N THR A 221 21.01 3.23 6.82
CA THR A 221 21.32 3.24 8.27
C THR A 221 22.24 4.39 8.65
N LYS A 222 23.16 4.76 7.75
CA LYS A 222 24.10 5.87 7.93
C LYS A 222 23.40 7.20 7.68
N ILE A 223 22.61 7.29 6.61
CA ILE A 223 21.84 8.49 6.25
C ILE A 223 20.88 8.90 7.37
N LEU A 224 20.21 7.92 7.98
CA LEU A 224 19.23 8.16 9.04
C LEU A 224 19.86 8.27 10.44
N GLY A 225 21.19 8.21 10.55
CA GLY A 225 21.89 8.33 11.84
C GLY A 225 21.52 7.24 12.84
N ILE A 226 21.16 6.04 12.37
CA ILE A 226 20.79 4.89 13.20
C ILE A 226 22.03 4.03 13.52
N SER A 227 23.08 4.10 12.69
CA SER A 227 24.38 3.46 12.96
C SER A 227 25.41 4.46 13.53
N THR A 228 26.19 4.04 14.52
CA THR A 228 27.31 4.80 15.09
C THR A 228 28.55 4.70 14.19
N GLY A 229 28.64 5.57 13.18
CA GLY A 229 29.87 5.74 12.41
C GLY A 229 29.86 7.08 11.67
N PRO A 230 31.01 7.73 11.46
CA PRO A 230 31.10 8.94 10.66
C PRO A 230 30.73 8.60 9.21
N GLY A 231 29.49 8.87 8.82
CA GLY A 231 29.03 8.68 7.45
C GLY A 231 29.42 9.88 6.59
N GLU A 232 30.47 9.74 5.78
CA GLU A 232 30.69 10.66 4.66
C GLU A 232 29.59 10.47 3.62
N PHE A 233 28.95 11.57 3.25
CA PHE A 233 27.85 11.64 2.30
C PHE A 233 28.40 11.45 0.88
N MET A 234 28.11 10.32 0.22
CA MET A 234 28.59 10.06 -1.14
C MET A 234 27.42 9.79 -2.08
N GLY A 235 26.96 10.82 -2.81
CA GLY A 235 26.08 10.65 -3.98
C GLY A 235 24.98 11.71 -4.21
N MET A 236 24.69 11.94 -5.49
CA MET A 236 23.89 12.99 -6.17
C MET A 236 22.53 13.47 -5.60
N LEU A 237 21.93 12.86 -4.57
CA LEU A 237 20.60 13.25 -4.07
C LEU A 237 20.73 14.17 -2.85
N SER A 238 19.98 15.27 -2.82
CA SER A 238 19.98 16.18 -1.68
C SER A 238 19.40 15.51 -0.43
N LEU A 239 19.88 15.89 0.76
CA LEU A 239 19.30 15.48 2.06
C LEU A 239 17.77 15.70 2.10
N ASP A 240 17.28 16.75 1.41
CA ASP A 240 15.85 17.05 1.24
C ASP A 240 15.08 15.90 0.54
N SER A 241 15.68 15.24 -0.45
CA SER A 241 15.05 14.12 -1.17
C SER A 241 14.85 12.90 -0.27
N PHE A 242 15.81 12.62 0.61
CA PHE A 242 15.72 11.50 1.55
C PHE A 242 14.73 11.77 2.69
N ILE A 243 14.72 13.01 3.21
CA ILE A 243 13.74 13.44 4.20
C ILE A 243 12.31 13.31 3.64
N ARG A 244 12.09 13.68 2.37
CA ARG A 244 10.79 13.48 1.70
C ARG A 244 10.36 12.03 1.65
N VAL A 245 11.28 11.10 1.38
CA VAL A 245 10.98 9.66 1.41
C VAL A 245 10.50 9.24 2.81
N VAL A 246 11.25 9.56 3.86
CA VAL A 246 10.87 9.16 5.22
C VAL A 246 9.56 9.83 5.64
N LEU A 247 9.40 11.13 5.39
CA LEU A 247 8.15 11.84 5.68
C LEU A 247 6.97 11.24 4.94
N SER A 248 7.15 10.76 3.70
CA SER A 248 6.09 10.09 2.96
C SER A 248 5.65 8.76 3.58
N VAL A 249 6.50 8.15 4.41
CA VAL A 249 6.20 6.92 5.11
C VAL A 249 5.56 7.24 6.46
N VAL A 250 6.17 8.12 7.25
CA VAL A 250 5.85 8.29 8.68
C VAL A 250 4.78 9.35 8.95
N SER A 251 4.48 10.24 8.00
CA SER A 251 3.50 11.32 8.22
C SER A 251 2.14 10.75 8.65
N ASN A 252 1.56 11.32 9.70
CA ASN A 252 0.32 10.87 10.33
C ASN A 252 0.31 9.39 10.74
N ARG A 253 1.48 8.88 11.08
CA ARG A 253 1.64 7.58 11.71
C ARG A 253 2.33 7.71 13.06
N ARG A 254 2.27 6.63 13.82
CA ARG A 254 3.09 6.42 15.00
C ARG A 254 3.78 5.07 14.87
N TYR A 255 4.92 4.94 15.53
CA TYR A 255 5.62 3.67 15.62
C TYR A 255 4.88 2.74 16.58
N ILE A 256 4.81 1.45 16.24
CA ILE A 256 4.18 0.41 17.03
C ILE A 256 5.05 -0.84 17.08
N THR A 257 4.92 -1.59 18.18
CA THR A 257 5.36 -2.97 18.28
C THR A 257 4.18 -3.88 18.59
N THR A 258 4.34 -5.17 18.32
CA THR A 258 3.33 -6.20 18.63
C THR A 258 3.84 -7.20 19.67
N GLU A 259 2.93 -7.96 20.28
CA GLU A 259 3.25 -9.06 21.19
C GLU A 259 4.07 -10.17 20.48
N GLU A 260 3.84 -10.33 19.18
CA GLU A 260 4.47 -11.30 18.30
C GLU A 260 5.85 -10.83 17.79
N GLY A 261 6.31 -9.66 18.25
CA GLY A 261 7.63 -9.12 17.94
C GLY A 261 7.71 -8.33 16.64
N PHE A 262 6.61 -8.18 15.88
CA PHE A 262 6.58 -7.30 14.72
C PHE A 262 6.68 -5.82 15.11
N MET A 263 7.26 -5.03 14.21
CA MET A 263 7.30 -3.58 14.34
C MET A 263 7.05 -2.84 13.03
N GLY A 264 6.60 -1.59 13.18
CA GLY A 264 6.51 -0.65 12.07
C GLY A 264 5.63 0.55 12.40
N PHE A 265 4.90 1.05 11.40
CA PHE A 265 4.14 2.30 11.49
C PHE A 265 2.65 2.08 11.25
N ALA A 266 1.82 2.66 12.12
CA ALA A 266 0.38 2.53 12.10
C ALA A 266 -0.30 3.91 12.19
N PRO A 267 -1.59 4.05 11.84
CA PRO A 267 -2.32 5.32 11.95
C PRO A 267 -2.20 5.95 13.35
N THR A 268 -2.23 7.29 13.44
CA THR A 268 -2.02 8.04 14.70
C THR A 268 -2.92 7.61 15.87
N PHE A 269 -4.14 7.15 15.59
CA PHE A 269 -5.14 6.74 16.58
C PHE A 269 -5.05 5.24 16.95
N THR A 270 -4.03 4.54 16.47
CA THR A 270 -3.71 3.16 16.89
C THR A 270 -3.38 3.14 18.39
N GLN A 271 -3.87 2.11 19.08
CA GLN A 271 -3.68 1.89 20.51
C GLN A 271 -3.27 0.44 20.82
N SER A 272 -2.77 0.20 22.03
CA SER A 272 -2.50 -1.15 22.53
C SER A 272 -3.77 -2.00 22.51
N GLY A 273 -3.65 -3.26 22.10
CA GLY A 273 -4.76 -4.20 21.90
C GLY A 273 -5.39 -4.19 20.50
N ASP A 274 -5.12 -3.18 19.67
CA ASP A 274 -5.49 -3.21 18.24
C ASP A 274 -4.78 -4.38 17.53
N LYS A 275 -5.36 -4.89 16.43
CA LYS A 275 -4.85 -6.05 15.70
C LYS A 275 -4.18 -5.64 14.40
N VAL A 276 -2.98 -6.17 14.15
CA VAL A 276 -2.31 -6.11 12.85
C VAL A 276 -2.79 -7.29 12.02
N VAL A 277 -3.29 -7.02 10.81
CA VAL A 277 -3.85 -8.06 9.93
C VAL A 277 -3.34 -7.92 8.50
N VAL A 278 -3.29 -9.04 7.79
CA VAL A 278 -3.14 -9.09 6.33
C VAL A 278 -4.44 -9.59 5.75
N LEU A 279 -5.09 -8.77 4.92
CA LEU A 279 -6.36 -9.10 4.27
C LEU A 279 -6.10 -9.53 2.83
N LEU A 280 -6.82 -10.54 2.34
CA LEU A 280 -6.71 -10.98 0.96
C LEU A 280 -7.12 -9.85 -0.01
N GLY A 281 -6.40 -9.71 -1.12
CA GLY A 281 -6.64 -8.64 -2.09
C GLY A 281 -6.06 -7.29 -1.71
N CYS A 282 -5.34 -7.17 -0.60
CA CYS A 282 -4.73 -5.92 -0.14
C CYS A 282 -3.19 -5.91 -0.26
N ASP A 283 -2.64 -4.78 -0.68
CA ASP A 283 -1.18 -4.60 -0.83
C ASP A 283 -0.46 -4.26 0.49
N SER A 284 -1.18 -3.89 1.54
CA SER A 284 -0.63 -3.44 2.81
C SER A 284 -1.26 -4.20 3.98
N PRO A 285 -0.54 -4.37 5.10
CA PRO A 285 -1.15 -4.73 6.38
C PRO A 285 -2.12 -3.64 6.85
N PHE A 286 -3.03 -4.03 7.73
CA PHE A 286 -4.06 -3.15 8.28
C PHE A 286 -4.12 -3.24 9.79
N ILE A 287 -4.59 -2.15 10.41
CA ILE A 287 -4.96 -2.13 11.82
C ILE A 287 -6.48 -2.29 11.94
N LEU A 288 -6.91 -3.23 12.78
CA LEU A 288 -8.29 -3.46 13.17
C LEU A 288 -8.47 -3.24 14.67
N ARG A 289 -9.51 -2.51 15.05
CA ARG A 289 -9.93 -2.37 16.46
C ARG A 289 -11.04 -3.37 16.76
N PRO A 290 -10.85 -4.31 17.71
CA PRO A 290 -11.92 -5.19 18.16
C PRO A 290 -13.10 -4.39 18.72
N LEU A 291 -14.32 -4.80 18.41
CA LEU A 291 -15.55 -4.21 18.94
C LEU A 291 -16.26 -5.20 19.89
N PRO A 292 -17.06 -4.71 20.86
CA PRO A 292 -17.77 -5.59 21.80
C PRO A 292 -18.75 -6.58 21.15
N ASN A 293 -19.21 -6.31 19.92
CA ASN A 293 -20.12 -7.16 19.17
C ASN A 293 -19.41 -8.31 18.43
N GLY A 294 -18.11 -8.51 18.64
CA GLY A 294 -17.30 -9.52 17.94
C GLY A 294 -16.85 -9.11 16.53
N GLY A 295 -17.30 -7.94 16.05
CA GLY A 295 -16.81 -7.34 14.80
C GLY A 295 -15.54 -6.53 15.01
N TYR A 296 -15.07 -5.93 13.93
CA TYR A 296 -13.89 -5.07 13.93
C TYR A 296 -14.20 -3.73 13.25
N ARG A 297 -13.58 -2.68 13.77
CA ARG A 297 -13.49 -1.39 13.09
C ARG A 297 -12.15 -1.31 12.36
N LEU A 298 -12.20 -0.95 11.08
CA LEU A 298 -11.00 -0.71 10.28
C LEU A 298 -10.38 0.64 10.66
N LEU A 299 -9.13 0.60 11.11
CA LEU A 299 -8.37 1.79 11.49
C LEU A 299 -7.48 2.31 10.35
N GLY A 300 -7.07 1.46 9.41
CA GLY A 300 -6.31 1.91 8.23
C GLY A 300 -5.02 1.13 8.02
N GLN A 301 -4.29 1.50 6.97
CA GLN A 301 -3.10 0.79 6.53
C GLN A 301 -1.97 0.94 7.55
N ALA A 302 -1.18 -0.09 7.72
CA ALA A 302 0.07 -0.10 8.44
C ALA A 302 1.24 -0.38 7.49
N ILE A 303 2.44 -0.10 7.97
CA ILE A 303 3.70 -0.48 7.34
C ILE A 303 4.40 -1.36 8.34
N ILE A 304 4.54 -2.64 8.06
CA ILE A 304 5.12 -3.60 9.01
C ILE A 304 6.13 -4.47 8.28
N TYR A 305 7.41 -4.33 8.65
CA TYR A 305 8.47 -5.18 8.10
C TYR A 305 8.33 -6.62 8.60
N GLY A 306 8.47 -7.59 7.70
CA GLY A 306 8.18 -9.01 7.92
C GLY A 306 6.74 -9.41 7.59
N LEU A 307 5.90 -8.48 7.12
CA LEU A 307 4.56 -8.77 6.57
C LEU A 307 4.45 -8.43 5.07
N GLN A 308 5.57 -8.10 4.42
CA GLN A 308 5.62 -7.92 2.96
C GLN A 308 5.50 -9.26 2.22
N ASP A 309 5.33 -9.18 0.90
CA ASP A 309 5.59 -10.26 -0.04
C ASP A 309 4.82 -11.56 0.24
N ALA A 310 3.57 -11.45 0.71
CA ALA A 310 2.75 -12.58 1.12
C ALA A 310 3.41 -13.52 2.15
N GLU A 311 4.45 -13.10 2.88
CA GLU A 311 5.20 -13.98 3.78
C GLU A 311 4.32 -14.61 4.86
N ARG A 312 3.26 -13.90 5.30
CA ARG A 312 2.33 -14.44 6.28
C ARG A 312 1.41 -15.53 5.72
N LEU A 313 1.13 -15.48 4.42
CA LEU A 313 0.24 -16.42 3.73
C LEU A 313 1.00 -17.63 3.18
N LEU A 314 2.17 -17.40 2.57
CA LEU A 314 2.94 -18.41 1.83
C LEU A 314 4.23 -18.84 2.55
N GLY A 315 4.56 -18.22 3.68
CA GLY A 315 5.87 -18.37 4.31
C GLY A 315 6.94 -17.51 3.63
N ARG A 316 8.16 -17.52 4.19
CA ARG A 316 9.28 -16.78 3.60
C ARG A 316 9.71 -17.36 2.27
N LEU A 317 10.27 -16.50 1.42
CA LEU A 317 10.88 -16.97 0.19
C LEU A 317 12.05 -17.92 0.48
N PRO A 318 12.15 -19.05 -0.24
CA PRO A 318 13.27 -19.96 -0.10
C PRO A 318 14.54 -19.29 -0.66
N ALA A 319 15.65 -19.37 0.07
CA ALA A 319 16.94 -18.94 -0.46
C ALA A 319 17.28 -19.71 -1.75
N PRO A 320 17.86 -19.06 -2.77
CA PRO A 320 18.37 -17.68 -2.78
C PRO A 320 17.36 -16.63 -3.30
N TRP A 321 16.09 -16.98 -3.51
CA TRP A 321 15.11 -16.09 -4.13
C TRP A 321 14.83 -14.83 -3.29
N THR A 322 14.75 -13.69 -3.96
CA THR A 322 14.36 -12.41 -3.38
C THR A 322 13.29 -11.73 -4.22
N VAL A 323 12.59 -10.75 -3.65
CA VAL A 323 11.66 -9.90 -4.39
C VAL A 323 12.38 -8.66 -4.91
N ILE A 324 12.17 -8.38 -6.18
CA ILE A 324 12.52 -7.11 -6.80
C ILE A 324 11.26 -6.41 -7.34
N VAL A 325 11.34 -5.08 -7.38
CA VAL A 325 10.31 -4.21 -7.92
C VAL A 325 10.96 -3.39 -9.03
N ASP A 326 10.59 -3.72 -10.26
CA ASP A 326 11.12 -3.12 -11.47
C ASP A 326 10.00 -2.38 -12.20
N TYR A 327 9.99 -1.06 -12.07
CA TYR A 327 9.05 -0.19 -12.77
C TYR A 327 9.37 0.00 -14.27
N GLY A 328 10.42 -0.63 -14.80
CA GLY A 328 10.82 -0.54 -16.20
C GLY A 328 11.23 0.87 -16.65
N SER A 329 11.47 1.03 -17.96
CA SER A 329 11.46 2.35 -18.60
C SER A 329 10.02 2.73 -18.95
N ALA A 330 9.72 4.03 -19.07
CA ALA A 330 8.36 4.50 -19.37
C ALA A 330 7.78 4.01 -20.71
N ASP A 331 8.61 3.41 -21.57
CA ASP A 331 8.24 2.83 -22.87
C ASP A 331 7.91 1.33 -22.80
N GLU A 332 8.23 0.66 -21.69
CA GLU A 332 7.85 -0.73 -21.47
C GLU A 332 6.53 -0.77 -20.69
N ASP A 333 5.45 -1.22 -21.33
CA ASP A 333 4.09 -1.40 -20.77
C ASP A 333 4.04 -2.49 -19.67
N ARG A 334 4.86 -2.35 -18.62
CA ARG A 334 4.87 -3.22 -17.44
C ARG A 334 3.84 -2.70 -16.43
N THR A 335 2.68 -3.34 -16.34
CA THR A 335 1.65 -2.95 -15.37
C THR A 335 1.90 -3.49 -13.95
N CYS A 336 2.69 -4.57 -13.81
CA CYS A 336 3.12 -5.10 -12.52
C CYS A 336 4.65 -5.10 -12.37
N PRO A 337 5.19 -4.27 -11.47
CA PRO A 337 6.64 -4.21 -11.24
C PRO A 337 7.16 -5.33 -10.32
N TYR A 338 6.27 -6.10 -9.69
CA TYR A 338 6.61 -7.11 -8.67
C TYR A 338 7.12 -8.42 -9.29
N ARG A 339 8.37 -8.81 -8.98
CA ARG A 339 9.01 -10.02 -9.54
C ARG A 339 9.85 -10.74 -8.49
N PHE A 340 10.18 -11.99 -8.77
CA PHE A 340 11.13 -12.79 -8.01
C PHE A 340 12.43 -12.91 -8.78
N TRP A 341 13.55 -12.71 -8.09
CA TRP A 341 14.88 -12.77 -8.66
C TRP A 341 15.75 -13.78 -7.91
N ASN A 342 16.47 -14.59 -8.67
CA ASN A 342 17.46 -15.52 -8.15
C ASN A 342 18.87 -14.98 -8.46
N PRO A 343 19.66 -14.57 -7.45
CA PRO A 343 20.99 -14.00 -7.65
C PRO A 343 22.00 -15.02 -8.18
N ASP A 344 21.83 -16.30 -7.85
CA ASP A 344 22.76 -17.37 -8.20
C ASP A 344 22.61 -17.75 -9.69
N THR A 345 21.38 -17.87 -10.17
CA THR A 345 21.07 -18.22 -11.58
C THR A 345 20.92 -17.00 -12.49
N ARG A 346 20.75 -15.80 -11.90
CA ARG A 346 20.37 -14.55 -12.59
C ARG A 346 19.03 -14.62 -13.31
N GLU A 347 18.16 -15.51 -12.85
CA GLU A 347 16.80 -15.66 -13.37
C GLU A 347 15.84 -14.67 -12.70
N THR A 348 14.90 -14.14 -13.48
CA THR A 348 13.79 -13.33 -12.98
C THR A 348 12.48 -13.95 -13.45
N THR A 349 11.49 -14.06 -12.56
CA THR A 349 10.18 -14.66 -12.87
C THR A 349 9.01 -13.87 -12.23
N SER A 350 7.83 -13.95 -12.84
CA SER A 350 6.55 -13.55 -12.24
C SER A 350 6.00 -14.57 -11.26
N HIS A 351 6.35 -15.84 -11.45
CA HIS A 351 5.76 -16.94 -10.70
C HIS A 351 6.39 -17.01 -9.32
N ASP A 352 5.55 -17.06 -8.29
CA ASP A 352 6.02 -17.14 -6.92
C ASP A 352 6.73 -18.49 -6.68
N PRO A 353 8.03 -18.51 -6.34
CA PRO A 353 8.79 -19.73 -6.13
C PRO A 353 8.28 -20.60 -4.97
N ARG A 354 7.38 -20.08 -4.13
CA ARG A 354 6.73 -20.83 -3.04
C ARG A 354 5.54 -21.65 -3.52
N LEU A 355 4.99 -21.33 -4.69
CA LEU A 355 3.84 -22.03 -5.25
C LEU A 355 4.32 -23.15 -6.19
N PRO A 356 3.72 -24.35 -6.10
CA PRO A 356 4.04 -25.42 -7.03
C PRO A 356 3.56 -25.05 -8.45
N PRO A 357 4.23 -25.53 -9.51
CA PRO A 357 3.72 -25.38 -10.86
C PRO A 357 2.36 -26.05 -11.00
N LEU A 358 1.49 -25.49 -11.83
CA LEU A 358 0.18 -26.07 -12.10
C LEU A 358 0.36 -27.41 -12.83
N GLY A 359 -0.17 -28.48 -12.25
CA GLY A 359 -0.12 -29.81 -12.87
C GLY A 359 -1.03 -29.91 -14.11
N PRO A 360 -0.82 -30.94 -14.97
CA PRO A 360 -1.65 -31.15 -16.15
C PRO A 360 -3.15 -31.32 -15.81
N ASP A 361 -3.44 -31.94 -14.67
CA ASP A 361 -4.81 -32.17 -14.16
C ASP A 361 -5.39 -30.97 -13.38
N SER A 362 -4.64 -29.87 -13.24
CA SER A 362 -5.13 -28.66 -12.57
C SER A 362 -6.33 -28.09 -13.31
N GLU A 363 -7.37 -27.67 -12.57
CA GLU A 363 -8.48 -26.90 -13.15
C GLU A 363 -8.07 -25.49 -13.55
N TRP A 364 -6.88 -25.06 -13.13
CA TRP A 364 -6.27 -23.78 -13.44
C TRP A 364 -5.09 -23.95 -14.39
N GLU A 365 -4.91 -23.00 -15.29
CA GLU A 365 -3.74 -22.88 -16.17
C GLU A 365 -3.03 -21.55 -15.92
N ASP A 366 -1.71 -21.53 -16.18
CA ASP A 366 -0.94 -20.29 -16.19
C ASP A 366 -1.52 -19.41 -17.30
N PHE A 367 -1.86 -18.19 -16.94
CA PHE A 367 -2.47 -17.25 -17.86
C PHE A 367 -1.45 -16.16 -18.18
N ASP A 368 -0.91 -16.19 -19.40
CA ASP A 368 0.15 -15.27 -19.79
C ASP A 368 -0.37 -13.83 -19.82
N TYR A 369 0.41 -12.95 -19.21
CA TYR A 369 0.07 -11.56 -18.97
C TYR A 369 -0.08 -10.78 -20.30
N ASP A 370 0.70 -11.15 -21.32
CA ASP A 370 0.66 -10.49 -22.64
C ASP A 370 -0.69 -10.69 -23.37
N ASP A 371 -1.45 -11.74 -23.02
CA ASP A 371 -2.80 -11.99 -23.54
C ASP A 371 -3.88 -11.19 -22.79
N CYS A 372 -3.60 -10.77 -21.55
CA CYS A 372 -4.51 -9.99 -20.72
C CYS A 372 -4.66 -8.54 -21.22
N CYS A 373 -3.58 -7.96 -21.74
CA CYS A 373 -3.50 -6.52 -22.01
C CYS A 373 -3.92 -6.11 -23.43
N ARG A 374 -4.10 -7.08 -24.35
CA ARG A 374 -4.38 -6.77 -25.76
C ARG A 374 -5.83 -6.38 -26.04
N ASP A 375 -6.78 -6.86 -25.24
CA ASP A 375 -8.22 -6.63 -25.47
C ASP A 375 -9.02 -6.29 -24.20
N SER A 376 -8.37 -6.11 -23.05
CA SER A 376 -9.07 -6.04 -21.78
C SER A 376 -8.89 -4.70 -21.06
N ASP A 377 -10.03 -4.12 -20.69
CA ASP A 377 -10.21 -2.95 -19.83
C ASP A 377 -9.70 -3.17 -18.37
N TRP A 378 -8.87 -4.19 -18.13
CA TRP A 378 -8.46 -4.65 -16.81
C TRP A 378 -7.19 -3.95 -16.31
N PRO A 379 -7.14 -3.52 -15.04
CA PRO A 379 -5.88 -3.19 -14.38
C PRO A 379 -5.16 -4.49 -14.00
N CYS A 380 -4.47 -5.07 -14.97
CA CYS A 380 -3.68 -6.29 -14.82
C CYS A 380 -2.52 -6.04 -13.86
N THR A 381 -2.68 -6.19 -12.54
CA THR A 381 -1.52 -6.04 -11.65
C THR A 381 -1.01 -7.35 -11.06
N CYS A 382 -1.70 -8.48 -11.24
CA CYS A 382 -1.17 -9.81 -10.95
C CYS A 382 -2.16 -10.91 -11.36
N ILE A 383 -2.54 -11.03 -12.64
CA ILE A 383 -3.27 -12.25 -13.04
C ILE A 383 -2.20 -13.31 -13.26
N ILE A 384 -2.28 -14.41 -12.51
CA ILE A 384 -1.29 -15.50 -12.58
C ILE A 384 -1.94 -16.73 -13.19
N CYS A 385 -3.20 -17.00 -12.83
CA CYS A 385 -3.88 -18.21 -13.27
C CYS A 385 -5.30 -17.92 -13.79
N ARG A 386 -5.76 -18.74 -14.74
CA ARG A 386 -7.15 -18.77 -15.21
C ARG A 386 -7.74 -20.16 -15.05
N HIS A 387 -8.97 -20.25 -14.57
CA HIS A 387 -9.71 -21.49 -14.46
C HIS A 387 -10.15 -21.94 -15.86
N LYS A 388 -9.79 -23.16 -16.26
CA LYS A 388 -9.97 -23.72 -17.61
C LYS A 388 -11.43 -23.77 -18.07
N VAL A 389 -12.36 -24.02 -17.13
CA VAL A 389 -13.80 -24.12 -17.44
C VAL A 389 -14.57 -22.79 -17.25
N THR A 390 -14.45 -22.15 -16.10
CA THR A 390 -15.23 -20.95 -15.77
C THR A 390 -14.66 -19.67 -16.38
N GLY A 391 -13.37 -19.68 -16.78
CA GLY A 391 -12.64 -18.49 -17.20
C GLY A 391 -12.32 -17.53 -16.05
N GLU A 392 -12.59 -17.91 -14.80
CA GLU A 392 -12.26 -17.12 -13.61
C GLU A 392 -10.74 -16.93 -13.52
N THR A 393 -10.27 -15.76 -13.08
CA THR A 393 -8.84 -15.44 -12.95
C THR A 393 -8.46 -15.15 -11.50
N THR A 394 -7.25 -15.55 -11.10
CA THR A 394 -6.69 -15.35 -9.76
C THR A 394 -5.23 -14.94 -9.76
#